data_AF-J9EZH5-F1
#
_entry.id   AF-J9EZH5-F1
#
_cell.length_a   1.000
_cell.length_b   1.000
_cell.length_c   1.000
_cell.angle_alpha   90.00
_cell.angle_beta   90.00
_cell.angle_gamma   90.00
#
_symmetry.space_group_name_H-M   'P 1'
#
loop_
_entity.id
_entity.type
_entity.pdbx_description
1 polymer ?
#
loop_
_entity_poly.entity_id
_entity_poly.type
_entity_poly.pdbx_seq_one_letter_code
_entity_poly.pdbx_strand_id
1 'polypeptide(L)'
;MARRPGVLTFIWRNFLDSLDRKRFQKTFVGNDEQGNKYYELTKSRRIVNRGFVPASTSSEVPPEWLTWLRGIRKLPPTEEEILANKQAREEIVEKAKKLEQDRTNEIPASESKKIPYLESTTISDDFDSQPRGFPRYVDYDKKQPEMS
;
A
#
# COMPACT_ATOMS: atom_id res chain seq x y z
N MET A 1 -53.56 14.62 -6.11
CA MET A 1 -52.53 13.77 -6.73
C MET A 1 -51.29 14.61 -7.01
N ALA A 2 -50.19 14.43 -6.26
CA ALA A 2 -48.93 15.08 -6.60
C ALA A 2 -48.38 14.46 -7.90
N ARG A 3 -48.28 15.25 -8.98
CA ARG A 3 -47.68 14.77 -10.23
C ARG A 3 -46.20 14.51 -9.99
N ARG A 4 -45.72 13.32 -10.35
CA ARG A 4 -44.29 12.99 -10.24
C ARG A 4 -43.48 14.00 -11.07
N PRO A 5 -42.48 14.68 -10.49
CA PRO A 5 -41.63 15.58 -11.24
C PRO A 5 -40.98 14.85 -12.43
N GLY A 6 -40.98 15.48 -13.61
CA GLY A 6 -40.46 14.87 -14.84
C GLY A 6 -38.93 14.76 -14.85
N VAL A 7 -38.37 13.92 -15.73
CA VAL A 7 -36.92 13.67 -15.83
C VAL A 7 -36.09 14.96 -15.94
N LEU A 8 -36.56 15.95 -16.71
CA LEU A 8 -35.90 17.25 -16.87
C LEU A 8 -35.69 17.97 -15.53
N THR A 9 -36.65 17.89 -14.61
CA THR A 9 -36.55 18.52 -13.30
C THR A 9 -35.49 17.85 -12.42
N PHE A 10 -35.29 16.54 -12.55
CA PHE A 10 -34.21 15.83 -11.87
C PHE A 10 -32.84 16.24 -12.43
N ILE A 11 -32.71 16.40 -13.75
CA ILE A 11 -31.48 16.87 -14.39
C ILE A 11 -31.15 18.29 -13.92
N TRP A 12 -32.13 19.21 -14.00
CA TRP A 12 -31.97 20.59 -13.54
C TRP A 12 -31.67 20.69 -12.05
N ARG A 13 -32.33 19.88 -11.22
CA ARG A 13 -32.03 19.83 -9.79
C ARG A 13 -30.59 19.41 -9.56
N ASN A 14 -30.11 18.33 -10.21
CA ASN A 14 -28.72 17.90 -10.11
C ASN A 14 -27.73 18.95 -10.60
N PHE A 15 -28.08 19.71 -11.64
CA PHE A 15 -27.26 20.81 -12.14
C PHE A 15 -27.17 21.97 -11.13
N LEU A 16 -28.29 22.47 -10.62
CA LEU A 16 -28.28 23.53 -9.60
C LEU A 16 -27.60 23.07 -8.31
N ASP A 17 -27.86 21.83 -7.93
CA ASP A 17 -27.20 21.14 -6.83
C ASP A 17 -25.67 21.10 -7.02
N SER A 18 -25.18 20.96 -8.25
CA SER A 18 -23.74 20.92 -8.54
C SER A 18 -23.04 22.26 -8.29
N LEU A 19 -23.79 23.38 -8.32
CA LEU A 19 -23.28 24.72 -8.02
C LEU A 19 -23.22 25.03 -6.52
N ASP A 20 -23.91 24.24 -5.68
CA ASP A 20 -23.89 24.47 -4.24
C ASP A 20 -22.51 24.11 -3.64
N ARG A 21 -21.74 25.17 -3.34
CA ARG A 21 -20.41 25.10 -2.70
C ARG A 21 -20.44 24.31 -1.39
N LYS A 22 -21.61 24.16 -0.75
CA LYS A 22 -21.76 23.40 0.49
C LYS A 22 -21.41 21.91 0.33
N ARG A 23 -21.38 21.33 -0.87
CA ARG A 23 -20.96 19.93 -1.09
C ARG A 23 -19.46 19.71 -0.87
N PHE A 24 -18.66 20.74 -1.10
CA PHE A 24 -17.20 20.65 -1.08
C PHE A 24 -16.60 21.32 0.15
N GLN A 25 -17.20 21.07 1.32
CA GLN A 25 -16.60 21.49 2.58
C GLN A 25 -15.42 20.56 2.91
N LYS A 26 -14.24 21.17 3.01
CA LYS A 26 -13.00 20.49 3.38
C LYS A 26 -12.33 21.23 4.54
N THR A 27 -11.86 20.49 5.54
CA THR A 27 -11.11 21.00 6.69
C THR A 27 -9.63 20.78 6.42
N PHE A 28 -8.81 21.82 6.64
CA PHE A 28 -7.36 21.68 6.53
C PHE A 28 -6.82 20.93 7.74
N VAL A 29 -5.97 19.94 7.49
CA VAL A 29 -5.43 19.05 8.54
C VAL A 29 -3.95 19.35 8.78
N GLY A 30 -3.16 19.46 7.72
CA GLY A 30 -1.73 19.70 7.81
C GLY A 30 -1.03 19.68 6.47
N ASN A 31 0.28 19.83 6.49
CA ASN A 31 1.17 19.74 5.33
C ASN A 31 2.35 18.81 5.60
N ASP A 32 2.94 18.28 4.54
CA ASP A 32 4.20 17.51 4.64
C ASP A 32 5.44 18.37 4.34
N GLU A 33 6.61 17.72 4.40
CA GLU A 33 7.92 18.30 4.04
C GLU A 33 8.01 18.74 2.57
N GLN A 34 7.18 18.16 1.69
CA GLN A 34 7.14 18.50 0.25
C GLN A 34 6.15 19.64 -0.07
N GLY A 35 5.41 20.12 0.93
CA GLY A 35 4.41 21.18 0.80
C GLY A 35 3.02 20.70 0.36
N ASN A 36 2.78 19.39 0.27
CA ASN A 36 1.46 18.82 -0.01
C ASN A 36 0.51 19.18 1.13
N LYS A 37 -0.71 19.59 0.80
CA LYS A 37 -1.72 20.01 1.78
C LYS A 37 -2.80 18.95 1.92
N TYR A 38 -3.06 18.51 3.14
CA TYR A 38 -3.99 17.45 3.45
C TYR A 38 -5.30 18.00 4.02
N TYR A 39 -6.39 17.35 3.63
CA TYR A 39 -7.75 17.78 3.97
C TYR A 39 -8.65 16.60 4.34
N GLU A 40 -9.56 16.85 5.27
CA GLU A 40 -10.68 15.98 5.57
C GLU A 40 -11.97 16.55 4.97
N LEU A 41 -12.78 15.69 4.34
CA LEU A 41 -13.94 16.05 3.54
C LEU A 41 -15.21 15.76 4.34
N THR A 42 -15.91 16.78 4.82
CA THR A 42 -17.04 16.59 5.75
C THR A 42 -18.31 16.07 5.09
N LYS A 43 -18.47 16.25 3.77
CA LYS A 43 -19.70 15.91 3.00
C LYS A 43 -19.45 15.01 1.80
N SER A 44 -18.37 14.23 1.85
CA SER A 44 -18.05 13.29 0.80
C SER A 44 -18.89 12.01 0.92
N ARG A 45 -19.34 11.47 -0.23
CA ARG A 45 -19.97 10.15 -0.32
C ARG A 45 -18.97 9.01 -0.56
N ARG A 46 -17.67 9.33 -0.56
CA ARG A 46 -16.60 8.35 -0.77
C ARG A 46 -16.42 7.51 0.48
N ILE A 47 -15.91 6.29 0.30
CA ILE A 47 -15.53 5.40 1.41
C ILE A 47 -14.50 6.09 2.32
N VAL A 48 -13.55 6.82 1.70
CA VAL A 48 -12.55 7.59 2.42
C VAL A 48 -12.78 9.08 2.19
N ASN A 49 -13.05 9.78 3.29
CA ASN A 49 -13.35 11.21 3.32
C ASN A 49 -12.08 12.05 3.48
N ARG A 50 -11.00 11.65 2.81
CA ARG A 50 -9.67 12.29 2.95
C ARG A 50 -9.05 12.50 1.59
N GLY A 51 -8.28 13.57 1.46
CA GLY A 51 -7.63 13.92 0.21
C GLY A 51 -6.48 14.90 0.42
N PHE A 52 -5.69 15.11 -0.61
CA PHE A 52 -4.59 16.07 -0.59
C PHE A 52 -4.57 16.91 -1.86
N VAL A 53 -3.90 18.06 -1.78
CA VAL A 53 -3.55 18.92 -2.91
C VAL A 53 -2.02 18.87 -3.05
N PRO A 54 -1.49 18.42 -4.19
CA PRO A 54 -0.05 18.37 -4.41
C PRO A 54 0.54 19.78 -4.49
N ALA A 55 1.76 19.96 -3.97
CA ALA A 55 2.50 21.22 -4.10
C ALA A 55 3.09 21.41 -5.51
N SER A 56 3.54 20.32 -6.12
CA SER A 56 4.14 20.28 -7.45
C SER A 56 3.61 19.08 -8.24
N THR A 57 3.79 19.05 -9.55
CA THR A 57 3.32 17.93 -10.40
C THR A 57 4.03 16.60 -10.10
N SER A 58 5.19 16.65 -9.46
CA SER A 58 6.02 15.48 -9.12
C SER A 58 6.16 15.26 -7.62
N SER A 59 5.27 15.85 -6.81
CA SER A 59 5.31 15.64 -5.35
C SER A 59 4.89 14.22 -5.00
N GLU A 60 5.70 13.54 -4.21
CA GLU A 60 5.41 12.22 -3.66
C GLU A 60 4.76 12.36 -2.28
N VAL A 61 3.83 11.46 -1.96
CA VAL A 61 3.17 11.47 -0.65
C VAL A 61 3.96 10.60 0.33
N PRO A 62 4.37 11.13 1.50
CA PRO A 62 5.01 10.34 2.53
C PRO A 62 4.14 9.14 2.96
N PRO A 63 4.74 8.01 3.36
CA PRO A 63 4.02 6.79 3.68
C PRO A 63 3.04 6.95 4.86
N GLU A 64 3.36 7.83 5.83
CA GLU A 64 2.50 8.13 6.98
C GLU A 64 1.19 8.76 6.53
N TRP A 65 1.31 9.78 5.66
CA TRP A 65 0.18 10.46 5.06
C TRP A 65 -0.60 9.56 4.11
N LEU A 66 0.09 8.69 3.35
CA LEU A 66 -0.57 7.71 2.48
C LEU A 66 -1.45 6.75 3.29
N THR A 67 -0.97 6.31 4.45
CA THR A 67 -1.69 5.41 5.35
C THR A 67 -2.95 6.09 5.91
N TRP A 68 -2.85 7.37 6.28
CA TRP A 68 -4.01 8.17 6.69
C TRP A 68 -4.99 8.43 5.53
N LEU A 69 -4.49 8.79 4.34
CA LEU A 69 -5.31 9.00 3.13
C LEU A 69 -6.07 7.75 2.70
N ARG A 70 -5.53 6.56 2.97
CA ARG A 70 -6.20 5.27 2.68
C ARG A 70 -7.26 4.90 3.72
N GLY A 71 -7.41 5.67 4.79
CA GLY A 71 -8.34 5.34 5.87
C GLY A 71 -7.81 4.27 6.83
N ILE A 72 -6.56 3.83 6.69
CA ILE A 72 -5.97 2.79 7.55
C ILE A 72 -5.75 3.35 8.96
N ARG A 73 -5.24 4.58 9.07
CA ARG A 73 -5.09 5.30 10.35
C ARG A 73 -6.28 6.20 10.62
N LYS A 74 -6.69 6.36 11.88
CA LYS A 74 -7.80 7.28 12.23
C LYS A 74 -7.36 8.74 12.30
N LEU A 75 -6.26 8.99 13.02
CA LEU A 75 -5.70 10.32 13.23
C LEU A 75 -4.65 10.65 12.16
N PRO A 76 -4.48 11.93 11.78
CA PRO A 76 -3.39 12.35 10.93
C PRO A 76 -2.03 12.11 11.61
N PRO A 77 -0.95 11.98 10.83
CA PRO A 77 0.39 11.80 11.39
C PRO A 77 0.86 13.07 12.12
N THR A 78 1.59 12.86 13.21
CA THR A 78 2.22 13.94 13.99
C THR A 78 3.64 14.20 13.49
N GLU A 79 4.14 15.42 13.64
CA GLU A 79 5.51 15.80 13.23
C GLU A 79 6.59 14.94 13.92
N GLU A 80 6.43 14.66 15.22
CA GLU A 80 7.34 13.78 15.97
C GLU A 80 7.40 12.36 15.40
N GLU A 81 6.25 11.82 14.97
CA GLU A 81 6.17 10.49 14.38
C GLU A 81 6.89 10.44 13.03
N ILE A 82 6.68 11.47 12.20
CA ILE A 82 7.34 11.59 10.89
C ILE A 82 8.85 11.64 11.06
N LEU A 83 9.35 12.42 12.02
CA LEU A 83 10.78 12.52 12.31
C LEU A 83 11.35 11.19 12.78
N ALA A 84 10.68 10.50 13.72
CA ALA A 84 11.13 9.21 14.22
C ALA A 84 11.20 8.14 13.11
N ASN A 85 10.19 8.09 12.24
CA ASN A 85 10.16 7.15 11.11
C ASN A 85 11.26 7.46 10.08
N LYS A 86 11.55 8.74 9.85
CA LYS A 86 12.63 9.18 8.96
C LYS A 86 13.99 8.71 9.46
N GLN A 87 14.27 8.91 10.75
CA GLN A 87 15.50 8.41 11.38
C GLN A 87 15.60 6.88 11.30
N ALA A 88 14.52 6.16 11.64
CA ALA A 88 14.50 4.70 11.56
C ALA A 88 14.77 4.20 10.13
N ARG A 89 14.24 4.91 9.11
CA ARG A 89 14.49 4.59 7.71
C ARG A 89 15.95 4.78 7.33
N GLU A 90 16.55 5.90 7.73
CA GLU A 90 17.96 6.21 7.49
C GLU A 90 18.87 5.14 8.11
N GLU A 91 18.63 4.74 9.36
CA GLU A 91 19.38 3.68 10.03
C GLU A 91 19.27 2.33 9.31
N ILE A 92 18.07 1.96 8.82
CA ILE A 92 17.87 0.72 8.07
C ILE A 92 18.66 0.75 6.77
N VAL A 93 18.68 1.89 6.08
CA VAL A 93 19.44 2.07 4.84
C VAL A 93 20.94 1.91 5.10
N GLU A 94 21.47 2.49 6.19
CA GLU A 94 22.88 2.35 6.57
C GLU A 94 23.24 0.90 6.92
N LYS A 95 22.40 0.23 7.72
CA LYS A 95 22.58 -1.19 8.09
C LYS A 95 22.53 -2.08 6.85
N ALA A 96 21.60 -1.85 5.93
CA ALA A 96 21.47 -2.60 4.68
C ALA A 96 22.70 -2.41 3.79
N LYS A 97 23.22 -1.18 3.66
CA LYS A 97 24.43 -0.89 2.91
C LYS A 97 25.65 -1.62 3.49
N LYS A 98 25.80 -1.64 4.82
CA LYS A 98 26.88 -2.38 5.48
C LYS A 98 26.78 -3.88 5.21
N LEU A 99 25.58 -4.46 5.37
CA LEU A 99 25.34 -5.87 5.10
C LEU A 99 25.65 -6.25 3.65
N GLU A 100 25.31 -5.39 2.69
CA GLU A 100 25.62 -5.61 1.28
C GLU A 100 27.13 -5.61 1.02
N GLN A 101 27.87 -4.69 1.65
CA GLN A 101 29.34 -4.65 1.58
C GLN A 101 29.96 -5.93 2.17
N ASP A 102 29.53 -6.34 3.37
CA ASP A 102 30.00 -7.56 4.03
C ASP A 102 29.74 -8.80 3.13
N ARG A 103 28.52 -8.91 2.57
CA ARG A 103 28.16 -9.99 1.64
C ARG A 103 29.03 -10.01 0.37
N THR A 104 29.35 -8.85 -0.21
CA THR A 104 30.22 -8.78 -1.39
C THR A 104 31.67 -9.17 -1.08
N ASN A 105 32.13 -8.95 0.16
CA ASN A 105 33.48 -9.34 0.58
C ASN A 105 33.59 -10.83 0.89
N GLU A 106 32.55 -11.43 1.48
CA GLU A 106 32.54 -12.85 1.86
C GLU A 106 32.32 -13.80 0.68
N ILE A 107 31.55 -13.40 -0.32
CA ILE A 107 31.23 -14.25 -1.49
C ILE A 107 32.08 -13.77 -2.68
N PRO A 108 33.19 -14.46 -3.05
CA PRO A 108 33.90 -14.13 -4.28
C PRO A 108 32.92 -14.24 -5.45
N ALA A 109 32.96 -13.27 -6.38
CA ALA A 109 31.99 -13.07 -7.47
C ALA A 109 31.68 -14.33 -8.33
N SER A 110 32.49 -15.38 -8.22
CA SER A 110 32.27 -16.70 -8.81
C SER A 110 31.12 -17.51 -8.20
N GLU A 111 30.78 -17.32 -6.92
CA GLU A 111 29.78 -18.16 -6.21
C GLU A 111 28.36 -17.61 -6.25
N SER A 112 28.16 -16.29 -6.33
CA SER A 112 26.82 -15.67 -6.31
C SER A 112 25.92 -16.07 -7.49
N LYS A 113 26.50 -16.53 -8.60
CA LYS A 113 25.76 -17.07 -9.77
C LYS A 113 25.34 -18.53 -9.62
N LYS A 114 25.76 -19.23 -8.56
CA LYS A 114 25.35 -20.62 -8.26
C LYS A 114 24.25 -20.66 -7.19
N ILE A 115 23.21 -19.85 -7.32
CA ILE A 115 21.92 -20.32 -6.79
C ILE A 115 21.51 -21.39 -7.81
N PRO A 116 21.59 -22.70 -7.47
CA PRO A 116 21.08 -23.69 -8.41
C PRO A 116 19.63 -23.32 -8.70
N TYR A 117 19.29 -23.27 -9.99
CA TYR A 117 17.91 -23.40 -10.38
C TYR A 117 17.45 -24.72 -9.77
N LEU A 118 16.73 -24.65 -8.63
CA LEU A 118 15.90 -25.77 -8.21
C LEU A 118 14.81 -25.84 -9.28
N GLU A 119 15.08 -26.64 -10.30
CA GLU A 119 14.05 -27.16 -11.15
C GLU A 119 12.99 -27.74 -10.21
N SER A 120 11.74 -27.31 -10.35
CA SER A 120 10.64 -27.97 -9.64
C SER A 120 10.57 -29.39 -10.19
N THR A 121 11.33 -30.32 -9.62
CA THR A 121 11.41 -31.71 -10.08
C THR A 121 10.16 -32.48 -9.65
N THR A 122 8.99 -32.02 -10.09
CA THR A 122 7.72 -32.78 -10.16
C THR A 122 6.70 -31.96 -10.96
N ILE A 123 7.04 -31.60 -12.20
CA ILE A 123 6.03 -31.36 -13.24
C ILE A 123 6.10 -32.58 -14.15
N SER A 124 5.56 -33.70 -13.69
CA SER A 124 5.08 -34.72 -14.60
C SER A 124 3.93 -34.07 -15.38
N ASP A 125 4.04 -34.03 -16.70
CA ASP A 125 3.12 -33.38 -17.66
C ASP A 125 1.68 -33.97 -17.69
N ASP A 126 1.29 -34.74 -16.68
CA ASP A 126 0.00 -35.42 -16.63
C ASP A 126 -0.81 -34.93 -15.42
N PHE A 127 -2.06 -34.54 -15.70
CA PHE A 127 -3.16 -34.20 -14.78
C PHE A 127 -3.38 -32.72 -14.44
N ASP A 128 -3.95 -32.01 -15.41
CA ASP A 128 -5.19 -31.25 -15.19
C ASP A 128 -6.12 -32.06 -14.26
N SER A 129 -6.36 -31.63 -13.01
CA SER A 129 -7.60 -31.90 -12.25
C SER A 129 -7.62 -31.50 -10.76
N GLN A 130 -6.60 -30.89 -10.13
CA GLN A 130 -6.74 -30.42 -8.73
C GLN A 130 -6.04 -29.08 -8.45
N PRO A 131 -6.69 -28.15 -7.70
CA PRO A 131 -6.08 -26.86 -7.37
C PRO A 131 -4.82 -27.08 -6.55
N ARG A 132 -3.72 -26.48 -7.03
CA ARG A 132 -2.35 -26.62 -6.50
C ARG A 132 -2.34 -26.42 -4.97
N GLY A 133 -2.30 -27.52 -4.21
CA GLY A 133 -2.00 -27.49 -2.79
C GLY A 133 -0.59 -26.97 -2.56
N PHE A 134 -0.37 -26.28 -1.44
CA PHE A 134 0.94 -25.74 -1.04
C PHE A 134 2.08 -26.77 -1.26
N PRO A 135 3.26 -26.35 -1.78
CA PRO A 135 4.36 -27.27 -2.05
C PRO A 135 4.69 -28.13 -0.83
N ARG A 136 4.65 -29.46 -1.01
CA ARG A 136 4.98 -30.40 0.06
C ARG A 136 6.43 -30.84 -0.08
N TYR A 137 7.21 -30.60 0.97
CA TYR A 137 8.64 -30.87 1.00
C TYR A 137 8.90 -32.20 1.72
N VAL A 138 9.30 -33.21 0.95
CA VAL A 138 9.55 -34.59 1.43
C VAL A 138 10.62 -34.66 2.52
N ASP A 139 11.57 -33.73 2.51
CA ASP A 139 12.67 -33.69 3.49
C ASP A 139 12.17 -33.46 4.94
N TYR A 140 10.96 -32.93 5.11
CA TYR A 140 10.36 -32.60 6.41
C TYR A 140 9.26 -33.56 6.85
N ASP A 141 8.89 -34.55 6.03
CA ASP A 141 8.01 -35.63 6.48
C ASP A 141 8.82 -36.48 7.48
N LYS A 142 8.60 -36.23 8.78
CA LYS A 142 9.31 -36.85 9.89
C LYS A 142 9.32 -38.37 9.72
N LYS A 143 10.51 -38.95 9.51
CA LYS A 143 10.76 -40.40 9.63
C LYS A 143 10.23 -40.84 10.99
N GLN A 144 9.08 -41.53 11.01
CA GLN A 144 8.62 -42.16 12.24
C GLN A 144 9.69 -43.20 12.61
N PRO A 145 10.29 -43.14 13.81
CA PRO A 145 11.26 -44.14 14.22
C PRO A 145 10.54 -45.49 14.25
N GLU A 146 11.05 -46.44 13.46
CA GLU A 146 10.56 -47.82 13.43
C GLU A 146 10.69 -48.39 14.85
N MET A 147 9.53 -48.58 15.50
CA MET A 147 9.42 -49.32 16.74
C MET A 147 9.64 -50.80 16.40
N SER A 148 10.82 -51.32 16.71
CA SER A 148 11.06 -52.76 16.84
C SER A 148 11.28 -53.14 18.29
#